data_AF-A0A1V4HZK5-F1
#
_entry.id   AF-A0A1V4HZK5-F1
#
_cell.length_a   1.000
_cell.length_b   1.000
_cell.length_c   1.000
_cell.angle_alpha   90.00
_cell.angle_beta   90.00
_cell.angle_gamma   90.00
#
_symmetry.space_group_name_H-M   'P 1'
#
loop_
_entity.id
_entity.type
_entity.pdbx_description
1 polymer ?
#
loop_
_entity_poly.entity_id
_entity_poly.type
_entity_poly.pdbx_seq_one_letter_code
_entity_poly.pdbx_strand_id
1 'polypeptide(L)' 'MSSNIEPLARAMAERICRSHQMTESEIQGWVDRHWEIAAAMLESGAMDERGEWQPGQDWRRGLEAYRERLAAKHEIR' A
#
# COMPACT_ATOMS: atom_id res chain seq x y z
N MET A 1 -8.05 16.54 -7.08
CA MET A 1 -6.59 16.61 -7.26
C MET A 1 -6.06 15.23 -6.90
N SER A 2 -5.77 14.38 -7.90
CA SER A 2 -5.15 13.07 -7.63
C SER A 2 -3.73 13.37 -7.16
N SER A 3 -3.54 13.48 -5.85
CA SER A 3 -2.19 13.47 -5.27
C SER A 3 -1.59 12.13 -5.66
N ASN A 4 -0.45 12.13 -6.33
CA ASN A 4 0.20 10.89 -6.74
C ASN A 4 0.58 10.12 -5.46
N ILE A 5 -0.25 9.15 -5.05
CA ILE A 5 -0.10 8.36 -3.82
C ILE A 5 1.11 7.42 -3.90
N GLU A 6 1.64 7.19 -5.10
CA GLU A 6 2.70 6.22 -5.36
C GLU A 6 3.97 6.46 -4.54
N PRO A 7 4.60 7.66 -4.50
CA PRO A 7 5.82 7.87 -3.73
C PRO A 7 5.60 7.61 -2.23
N LEU A 8 4.42 7.96 -1.71
CA LEU A 8 4.06 7.76 -0.31
C LEU A 8 3.86 6.27 0.01
N ALA A 9 3.11 5.57 -0.85
CA ALA A 9 2.86 4.14 -0.72
C ALA A 9 4.15 3.32 -0.81
N ARG A 10 5.07 3.70 -1.71
CA ARG A 10 6.38 3.07 -1.86
C ARG A 10 7.24 3.27 -0.61
N ALA A 11 7.31 4.50 -0.10
CA ALA A 11 8.05 4.81 1.13
C ALA A 11 7.48 4.06 2.36
N MET A 12 6.15 3.96 2.45
CA MET A 12 5.50 3.17 3.49
C MET A 12 5.85 1.68 3.36
N ALA A 13 5.75 1.11 2.15
CA ALA A 13 6.08 -0.29 1.89
C ALA A 13 7.54 -0.61 2.24
N GLU A 14 8.51 0.22 1.85
CA GLU A 14 9.91 0.06 2.23
C GLU A 14 10.10 0.02 3.75
N ARG A 15 9.42 0.92 4.47
CA ARG A 15 9.51 0.99 5.93
C ARG A 15 8.99 -0.29 6.58
N ILE A 16 7.85 -0.81 6.12
CA ILE A 16 7.28 -2.08 6.57
C ILE A 16 8.25 -3.23 6.28
N CYS A 17 8.81 -3.32 5.07
CA CYS A 17 9.77 -4.38 4.75
C CYS A 17 10.99 -4.35 5.67
N ARG A 18 11.53 -3.15 5.98
CA ARG A 18 12.64 -2.99 6.93
C ARG A 18 12.26 -3.37 8.36
N SER A 19 11.06 -3.02 8.83
CA SER A 19 10.60 -3.41 10.18
C SER A 19 10.43 -4.94 10.32
N HIS A 20 10.14 -5.62 9.20
CA HIS A 20 10.09 -7.07 9.11
C HIS A 20 11.45 -7.75 8.83
N GLN A 21 12.56 -7.01 8.90
CA GLN A 21 13.93 -7.51 8.71
C GLN A 21 14.18 -8.16 7.33
N MET A 22 13.43 -7.74 6.30
CA MET A 22 13.70 -8.12 4.92
C MET A 22 15.06 -7.55 4.47
N THR A 23 15.79 -8.26 3.62
CA THR A 23 17.11 -7.78 3.16
C THR A 23 16.97 -6.60 2.21
N GLU A 24 17.91 -5.64 2.24
CA GLU A 24 17.88 -4.46 1.35
C GLU A 24 17.88 -4.85 -0.14
N SER A 25 18.49 -5.98 -0.51
CA SER A 25 18.44 -6.52 -1.88
C SER A 25 17.04 -6.98 -2.31
N GLU A 26 16.18 -7.38 -1.37
CA GLU A 26 14.83 -7.87 -1.67
C GLU A 26 13.79 -6.76 -1.62
N ILE A 27 14.02 -5.71 -0.81
CA ILE A 27 13.07 -4.63 -0.56
C ILE A 27 12.60 -3.96 -1.86
N GLN A 28 13.51 -3.55 -2.74
CA GLN A 28 13.15 -2.86 -3.98
C GLN A 28 12.20 -3.70 -4.84
N GLY A 29 12.55 -4.97 -5.07
CA GLY A 29 11.73 -5.88 -5.86
C GLY A 29 10.41 -6.24 -5.20
N TRP A 30 10.33 -6.20 -3.87
CA TRP A 30 9.06 -6.34 -3.16
C TRP A 30 8.17 -5.11 -3.40
N VAL A 31 8.71 -3.91 -3.20
CA VAL A 31 7.99 -2.63 -3.31
C VAL A 31 7.45 -2.43 -4.72
N ASP A 32 8.25 -2.70 -5.75
CA ASP A 32 7.81 -2.60 -7.14
C ASP A 32 6.58 -3.45 -7.45
N ARG A 33 6.47 -4.62 -6.81
CA ARG A 33 5.36 -5.56 -7.04
C ARG A 33 4.10 -5.24 -6.22
N HIS A 34 4.23 -4.53 -5.10
CA HIS A 34 3.18 -4.50 -4.08
C HIS A 34 2.87 -3.12 -3.50
N TRP A 35 3.51 -2.05 -4.00
CA TRP A 35 3.23 -0.68 -3.53
C TRP A 35 1.74 -0.30 -3.67
N GLU A 36 1.01 -0.92 -4.59
CA GLU A 36 -0.42 -0.67 -4.79
C GLU A 36 -1.29 -1.16 -3.63
N ILE A 37 -0.85 -2.18 -2.91
CA ILE A 37 -1.50 -2.63 -1.67
C ILE A 37 -1.29 -1.54 -0.60
N ALA A 38 -0.07 -1.03 -0.49
CA ALA A 38 0.25 0.06 0.42
C ALA A 38 -0.57 1.34 0.08
N ALA A 39 -0.73 1.66 -1.20
CA ALA A 39 -1.58 2.76 -1.64
C ALA A 39 -3.05 2.57 -1.22
N ALA A 40 -3.61 1.39 -1.45
CA ALA A 40 -4.99 1.08 -1.06
C ALA A 40 -5.20 1.19 0.46
N MET A 41 -4.23 0.75 1.27
CA MET A 41 -4.29 0.85 2.73
C MET A 41 -4.26 2.31 3.22
N LEU A 42 -3.49 3.17 2.55
CA LEU A 42 -3.44 4.61 2.82
C LEU A 42 -4.74 5.30 2.42
N GLU A 43 -5.22 5.03 1.20
CA GLU A 43 -6.43 5.64 0.66
C GLU A 43 -7.68 5.25 1.46
N SER A 44 -7.75 4.01 1.95
CA SER A 44 -8.83 3.56 2.82
C SER A 44 -8.72 4.07 4.26
N GLY A 45 -7.61 4.72 4.62
CA GLY A 45 -7.27 5.12 5.98
C GLY A 45 -7.06 3.95 6.95
N ALA A 46 -6.85 2.72 6.45
CA ALA A 46 -6.61 1.55 7.30
C ALA A 46 -5.24 1.60 7.96
N MET A 47 -4.28 2.24 7.28
CA MET A 47 -2.91 2.42 7.71
C MET A 47 -2.50 3.89 7.48
N ASP A 48 -1.68 4.45 8.37
CA ASP A 48 -1.09 5.77 8.13
C ASP A 48 0.19 5.69 7.29
N GLU A 49 0.73 6.85 6.93
CA GLU A 49 1.98 7.01 6.18
C GLU A 49 3.20 6.38 6.85
N ARG A 50 3.11 6.05 8.14
CA ARG A 50 4.17 5.39 8.90
C ARG A 50 4.11 3.87 8.76
N GLY A 51 3.04 3.32 8.20
CA GLY A 51 2.81 1.88 8.12
C GLY A 51 2.10 1.33 9.36
N GLU A 52 1.55 2.21 10.20
CA GLU A 52 0.87 1.82 11.44
C GLU A 52 -0.63 1.67 11.21
N TRP A 53 -1.18 0.56 11.70
CA TRP A 53 -2.61 0.30 11.65
C TRP A 53 -3.37 1.34 12.48
N GLN A 54 -4.38 1.97 11.87
CA GLN A 54 -5.18 2.97 12.55
C GLN A 54 -6.15 2.31 13.55
N PRO A 55 -6.22 2.79 14.80
CA PRO A 55 -7.12 2.23 15.81
C PRO A 55 -8.57 2.20 15.33
N GLY A 56 -9.22 1.03 15.45
CA GLY A 56 -10.63 0.87 15.09
C GLY A 56 -10.91 0.80 13.58
N GLN A 57 -9.89 0.82 12.71
CA GLN A 57 -10.08 0.58 11.28
C GLN A 57 -10.09 -0.93 10.96
N ASP A 58 -11.04 -1.34 10.13
CA ASP A 58 -11.12 -2.71 9.64
C ASP A 58 -10.18 -2.87 8.44
N TRP A 59 -9.20 -3.78 8.55
CA TRP A 59 -8.30 -4.17 7.46
C TRP A 59 -9.05 -4.57 6.18
N ARG A 60 -10.32 -5.00 6.30
CA ARG A 60 -11.20 -5.26 5.15
C ARG A 60 -11.39 -4.05 4.24
N ARG A 61 -11.41 -2.83 4.79
CA ARG A 61 -11.53 -1.60 3.98
C ARG A 61 -10.34 -1.42 3.05
N GLY A 62 -9.14 -1.71 3.54
CA GLY A 62 -7.93 -1.68 2.71
C GLY A 62 -7.94 -2.77 1.63
N LEU A 63 -8.51 -3.95 1.95
CA LEU A 63 -8.70 -5.02 0.95
C LEU A 63 -9.73 -4.63 -0.12
N GLU A 64 -10.83 -3.97 0.26
CA GLU A 64 -11.85 -3.48 -0.67
C GLU A 64 -11.27 -2.42 -1.62
N ALA A 65 -10.57 -1.42 -1.08
CA ALA A 65 -9.89 -0.40 -1.89
C ALA A 65 -8.89 -1.03 -2.89
N TYR A 66 -8.15 -2.06 -2.46
CA TYR A 66 -7.24 -2.78 -3.34
C TYR A 66 -7.99 -3.51 -4.47
N ARG A 67 -9.12 -4.15 -4.15
CA ARG A 67 -9.98 -4.82 -5.16
C ARG A 67 -10.57 -3.83 -6.16
N GLU A 68 -11.04 -2.67 -5.72
CA GLU A 68 -11.55 -1.62 -6.60
C GLU A 68 -10.46 -1.13 -7.57
N ARG A 69 -9.24 -0.93 -7.06
CA ARG A 69 -8.10 -0.53 -7.87
C ARG A 69 -7.71 -1.58 -8.91
N LEU A 70 -7.76 -2.87 -8.55
CA LEU A 70 -7.55 -3.96 -9.51
C LEU A 70 -8.68 -4.02 -10.57
N ALA A 71 -9.94 -3.91 -10.14
CA ALA A 71 -11.08 -3.92 -11.05
C ALA A 71 -10.99 -2.77 -12.08
N ALA A 72 -10.67 -1.55 -11.63
CA ALA A 72 -10.46 -0.40 -12.50
C ALA A 72 -9.35 -0.62 -13.54
N LYS A 73 -8.29 -1.36 -13.21
CA LYS A 73 -7.25 -1.73 -14.18
C LYS A 73 -7.71 -2.76 -15.21
N HIS A 74 -8.59 -3.67 -14.81
CA HIS A 74 -9.08 -4.74 -15.67
C HIS A 74 -10.21 -4.28 -16.60
N GLU A 75 -11.00 -3.28 -16.21
CA GLU A 75 -12.04 -2.68 -17.06
C GLU A 75 -11.49 -1.76 -18.16
N ILE A 76 -10.23 -1.32 -18.05
CA ILE A 76 -9.56 -0.47 -19.04
C ILE A 76 -8.89 -1.31 -20.15
N ARG A 77 -9.18 -2.63 -20.25
CA ARG A 77 -8.54 -3.54 -21.21
C ARG A 77 -9.42 -3.91 -22.40
#